data_AF-A0A1F5AAW8-F1
#
_entry.id   AF-A0A1F5AAW8-F1
#
_cell.length_a   1.000
_cell.length_b   1.000
_cell.length_c   1.000
_cell.angle_alpha   90.00
_cell.angle_beta   90.00
_cell.angle_gamma   90.00
#
_symmetry.space_group_name_H-M   'P 1'
#
loop_
_entity.id
_entity.type
_entity.pdbx_description
1 polymer ?
#
loop_
_entity_poly.entity_id
_entity_poly.type
_entity_poly.pdbx_seq_one_letter_code
_entity_poly.pdbx_strand_id
1 'polypeptide(L)'
;MKTRRTGSGLALVIVVISWTSGCQAGVRVNPSPVLPAPGPAAGPSAVATVTRTGFTVQAGAFSVLANAVNLTQALNSAGLDAFAYPAESGLYRVRFGDFASGDSAAKEAGRAVEAGLIKEYFIVSPGDHPIARLGFRGNELRDRLAVTAASFIGAAYAWGGATSREGFDCSGLARAVYQLNGLALPRSVTGQYEAGTAVAGDRLSKGDLVFFSGPTGAPLSHVGIYLGNGTFIHAPGTGKVVRKDSLGNAYFRDRFSGARTYFR
;
A
#
# COMPACT_ATOMS: atom_id res chain seq x y z
N MET A 1 1.68 80.84 43.81
CA MET A 1 1.92 80.30 45.18
C MET A 1 2.21 78.80 45.01
N LYS A 2 3.46 78.30 45.20
CA LYS A 2 4.04 77.79 46.48
C LYS A 2 3.02 76.91 47.22
N THR A 3 3.19 75.64 47.59
CA THR A 3 4.30 74.68 47.83
C THR A 3 3.61 73.31 48.02
N ARG A 4 4.20 72.11 47.93
CA ARG A 4 5.10 71.47 48.92
C ARG A 4 5.37 70.01 48.49
N ARG A 5 6.58 69.53 48.79
CA ARG A 5 7.07 68.13 48.74
C ARG A 5 6.43 67.25 49.82
N THR A 6 6.55 65.92 49.62
CA THR A 6 6.84 64.77 50.54
C THR A 6 5.91 63.59 50.20
N GLY A 7 6.28 62.32 50.15
CA GLY A 7 7.52 61.58 50.38
C GLY A 7 7.20 60.07 50.37
N SER A 8 8.18 59.27 49.93
CA SER A 8 8.58 57.92 50.39
C SER A 8 7.57 56.77 50.53
N GLY A 9 7.90 55.65 49.87
CA GLY A 9 7.39 54.31 50.21
C GLY A 9 7.58 53.28 49.09
N LEU A 10 8.80 52.88 48.76
CA LEU A 10 9.05 51.73 47.86
C LEU A 10 8.96 50.45 48.71
N ALA A 11 7.86 49.69 48.57
CA ALA A 11 7.72 48.37 49.16
C ALA A 11 8.36 47.33 48.22
N LEU A 12 9.46 46.72 48.68
CA LEU A 12 10.14 45.62 47.99
C LEU A 12 9.34 44.32 48.24
N VAL A 13 8.62 43.83 47.24
CA VAL A 13 7.96 42.51 47.28
C VAL A 13 9.02 41.44 46.98
N ILE A 14 9.45 40.71 48.00
CA ILE A 14 10.29 39.51 47.86
C ILE A 14 9.36 38.35 47.45
N VAL A 15 9.41 37.95 46.18
CA VAL A 15 8.76 36.72 45.70
C VAL A 15 9.68 35.55 46.02
N VAL A 16 9.33 34.78 47.05
CA VAL A 16 9.96 33.49 47.37
C VAL A 16 9.43 32.46 46.37
N ILE A 17 10.23 32.14 45.35
CA ILE A 17 9.91 31.05 44.40
C ILE A 17 10.28 29.73 45.07
N SER A 18 9.30 29.09 45.71
CA SER A 18 9.42 27.73 46.24
C SER A 18 9.46 26.73 45.07
N TRP A 19 10.61 26.09 44.87
CA TRP A 19 10.74 24.93 44.00
C TRP A 19 10.11 23.72 44.68
N THR A 20 8.86 23.42 44.35
CA THR A 20 8.26 22.12 44.68
C THR A 20 8.67 21.13 43.60
N SER A 21 9.53 20.18 43.96
CA SER A 21 9.79 18.97 43.16
C SER A 21 8.49 18.16 43.05
N GLY A 22 7.72 18.41 42.00
CA GLY A 22 6.55 17.63 41.63
C GLY A 22 6.95 16.42 40.80
N CYS A 23 6.70 15.22 41.33
CA CYS A 23 6.86 13.95 40.62
C CYS A 23 6.01 13.90 39.34
N GLN A 24 6.59 13.26 38.32
CA GLN A 24 6.05 13.04 36.99
C GLN A 24 4.59 12.56 36.98
N ALA A 25 3.72 13.33 36.33
CA ALA A 25 2.50 12.78 35.76
C ALA A 25 2.88 11.94 34.54
N GLY A 26 2.72 10.62 34.65
CA GLY A 26 2.99 9.67 33.58
C GLY A 26 2.23 10.04 32.30
N VAL A 27 2.95 10.03 31.18
CA VAL A 27 2.37 10.04 29.85
C VAL A 27 1.47 8.80 29.74
N ARG A 28 0.15 9.00 29.64
CA ARG A 28 -0.76 7.92 29.27
C ARG A 28 -0.50 7.58 27.81
N VAL A 29 0.32 6.56 27.57
CA VAL A 29 0.28 5.81 26.32
C VAL A 29 -1.07 5.10 26.27
N ASN A 30 -1.97 5.59 25.41
CA ASN A 30 -3.17 4.82 25.08
C ASN A 30 -2.71 3.46 24.52
N PRO A 31 -3.17 2.33 25.07
CA PRO A 31 -2.86 1.04 24.48
C PRO A 31 -3.42 0.99 23.07
N SER A 32 -2.66 0.40 22.14
CA SER A 32 -3.13 0.12 20.78
C SER A 32 -4.48 -0.59 20.85
N PRO A 33 -5.49 -0.16 20.07
CA PRO A 33 -6.80 -0.81 20.08
C PRO A 33 -6.66 -2.29 19.70
N VAL A 34 -7.16 -3.18 20.55
CA VAL A 34 -7.27 -4.61 20.27
C VAL A 34 -8.33 -4.77 19.18
N LEU A 35 -7.92 -5.22 17.99
CA LEU A 35 -8.85 -5.51 16.91
C LEU A 35 -9.76 -6.68 17.31
N PRO A 36 -11.05 -6.65 16.90
CA PRO A 36 -11.95 -7.77 17.17
C PRO A 36 -11.38 -9.06 16.56
N ALA A 37 -11.51 -10.16 17.31
CA ALA A 37 -11.06 -11.48 16.87
C ALA A 37 -11.78 -11.86 15.55
N PRO A 38 -11.08 -12.49 14.59
CA PRO A 38 -11.73 -12.97 13.38
C PRO A 38 -12.81 -13.99 13.73
N GLY A 39 -13.89 -14.01 12.94
CA GLY A 39 -14.87 -15.11 12.98
C GLY A 39 -14.21 -16.48 12.76
N PRO A 40 -14.91 -17.59 13.08
CA PRO A 40 -14.32 -18.92 13.11
C PRO A 40 -13.58 -19.23 11.81
N ALA A 41 -12.30 -19.60 11.94
CA ALA A 41 -11.48 -20.02 10.82
C ALA A 41 -12.16 -21.22 10.14
N ALA A 42 -12.52 -21.07 8.87
CA ALA A 42 -12.71 -22.23 8.01
C ALA A 42 -11.44 -23.08 8.09
N GLY A 43 -11.59 -24.40 8.21
CA GLY A 43 -10.51 -25.37 8.48
C GLY A 43 -9.32 -25.28 7.52
N PRO A 44 -8.24 -26.04 7.74
CA PRO A 44 -6.97 -25.90 7.04
C PRO A 44 -7.12 -26.20 5.53
N SER A 45 -7.50 -25.17 4.78
CA SER A 45 -7.50 -25.15 3.32
C SER A 45 -6.05 -24.96 2.87
N ALA A 46 -5.63 -25.79 1.91
CA ALA A 46 -4.27 -25.86 1.39
C ALA A 46 -3.60 -24.49 1.26
N VAL A 47 -2.41 -24.36 1.88
CA VAL A 47 -1.65 -23.11 2.04
C VAL A 47 -1.36 -22.47 0.69
N ALA A 48 -2.16 -21.48 0.32
CA ALA A 48 -1.92 -20.68 -0.88
C ALA A 48 -0.67 -19.81 -0.67
N THR A 49 0.38 -20.14 -1.43
CA THR A 49 1.64 -19.40 -1.50
C THR A 49 1.61 -18.65 -2.82
N VAL A 50 1.74 -17.32 -2.79
CA VAL A 50 1.91 -16.55 -4.04
C VAL A 50 3.14 -17.05 -4.78
N THR A 51 3.00 -17.26 -6.08
CA THR A 51 4.10 -17.71 -6.93
C THR A 51 5.03 -16.54 -7.25
N ARG A 52 6.27 -16.84 -7.66
CA ARG A 52 7.13 -15.80 -8.23
C ARG A 52 6.58 -15.38 -9.58
N THR A 53 6.69 -14.09 -9.90
CA THR A 53 6.40 -13.62 -11.26
C THR A 53 7.44 -14.16 -12.24
N GLY A 54 6.98 -14.48 -13.44
CA GLY A 54 7.78 -14.71 -14.63
C GLY A 54 8.34 -13.41 -15.21
N PHE A 55 8.65 -13.45 -16.50
CA PHE A 55 9.16 -12.31 -17.26
C PHE A 55 8.06 -11.27 -17.41
N THR A 56 8.42 -9.98 -17.36
CA THR A 56 7.48 -8.88 -17.62
C THR A 56 8.04 -7.95 -18.68
N VAL A 57 7.18 -7.18 -19.33
CA VAL A 57 7.60 -6.23 -20.37
C VAL A 57 7.52 -4.82 -19.81
N GLN A 58 8.63 -4.08 -19.77
CA GLN A 58 8.62 -2.65 -19.47
C GLN A 58 8.36 -1.88 -20.77
N ALA A 59 7.19 -1.24 -20.83
CA ALA A 59 6.63 -0.61 -22.03
C ALA A 59 6.84 0.91 -22.12
N GLY A 60 7.24 1.56 -21.03
CA GLY A 60 7.46 3.00 -21.03
C GLY A 60 7.83 3.59 -19.68
N ALA A 61 8.28 4.84 -19.71
CA ALA A 61 8.58 5.67 -18.54
C ALA A 61 8.18 7.13 -18.83
N PHE A 62 7.39 7.72 -17.94
CA PHE A 62 6.72 9.00 -18.17
C PHE A 62 6.95 9.95 -17.00
N SER A 63 7.26 11.22 -17.28
CA SER A 63 7.30 12.26 -16.24
C SER A 63 5.91 12.68 -15.75
N VAL A 64 4.88 12.42 -16.55
CA VAL A 64 3.48 12.77 -16.25
C VAL A 64 2.68 11.50 -15.99
N LEU A 65 2.05 11.41 -14.81
CA LEU A 65 1.25 10.26 -14.40
C LEU A 65 0.14 9.92 -15.40
N ALA A 66 -0.55 10.93 -15.93
CA ALA A 66 -1.64 10.73 -16.89
C ALA A 66 -1.19 9.95 -18.13
N ASN A 67 0.03 10.17 -18.62
CA ASN A 67 0.55 9.44 -19.78
C ASN A 67 0.80 7.96 -19.47
N ALA A 68 1.36 7.67 -18.28
CA ALA A 68 1.54 6.30 -17.83
C ALA A 68 0.18 5.58 -17.67
N VAL A 69 -0.81 6.26 -17.07
CA VAL A 69 -2.17 5.74 -16.90
C VAL A 69 -2.83 5.46 -18.26
N ASN A 70 -2.73 6.38 -19.21
CA ASN A 70 -3.30 6.21 -20.54
C ASN A 70 -2.69 4.99 -21.26
N LEU A 71 -1.37 4.82 -21.20
CA LEU A 71 -0.72 3.64 -21.76
C LEU A 71 -1.17 2.36 -21.04
N THR A 72 -1.22 2.37 -19.70
CA THR A 72 -1.72 1.23 -18.92
C THR A 72 -3.14 0.83 -19.33
N GLN A 73 -4.03 1.80 -19.52
CA GLN A 73 -5.40 1.55 -19.97
C GLN A 73 -5.42 0.95 -21.38
N ALA A 74 -4.66 1.52 -22.32
CA ALA A 74 -4.59 1.00 -23.69
C ALA A 74 -4.10 -0.46 -23.74
N LEU A 75 -3.05 -0.78 -22.98
CA LEU A 75 -2.52 -2.14 -22.86
C LEU A 75 -3.53 -3.09 -22.20
N ASN A 76 -4.24 -2.64 -21.16
CA ASN A 76 -5.28 -3.44 -20.49
C ASN A 76 -6.51 -3.68 -21.37
N SER A 77 -6.92 -2.70 -22.18
CA SER A 77 -7.95 -2.89 -23.20
C SER A 77 -7.56 -3.91 -24.26
N ALA A 78 -6.26 -4.13 -24.46
CA ALA A 78 -5.71 -5.19 -25.30
C ALA A 78 -5.47 -6.52 -24.53
N GLY A 79 -5.86 -6.61 -23.26
CA GLY A 79 -5.72 -7.82 -22.44
C GLY A 79 -4.31 -8.10 -21.92
N LEU A 80 -3.41 -7.12 -21.96
CA LEU A 80 -1.99 -7.32 -21.65
C LEU A 80 -1.62 -7.24 -20.16
N ASP A 81 -2.60 -6.99 -19.29
CA ASP A 81 -2.40 -6.94 -17.85
C ASP A 81 -1.27 -6.01 -17.41
N ALA A 82 -1.42 -4.75 -17.80
CA ALA A 82 -0.52 -3.67 -17.52
C ALA A 82 -0.80 -3.01 -16.17
N PHE A 83 0.27 -2.57 -15.54
CA PHE A 83 0.27 -1.74 -14.36
C PHE A 83 1.37 -0.68 -14.49
N ALA A 84 1.21 0.40 -13.74
CA ALA A 84 2.20 1.44 -13.71
C ALA A 84 2.49 1.90 -12.29
N TYR A 85 3.70 2.43 -12.10
CA TYR A 85 4.28 2.62 -10.79
C TYR A 85 5.29 3.77 -10.78
N PRO A 86 5.39 4.49 -9.65
CA PRO A 86 6.45 5.48 -9.46
C PRO A 86 7.80 4.77 -9.32
N ALA A 87 8.77 5.18 -10.11
CA ALA A 87 10.16 4.76 -10.00
C ALA A 87 10.97 5.78 -9.19
N GLU A 88 12.08 5.35 -8.59
CA GLU A 88 12.99 6.20 -7.82
C GLU A 88 13.51 7.42 -8.61
N SER A 89 13.55 7.32 -9.95
CA SER A 89 13.92 8.43 -10.83
C SER A 89 12.90 9.56 -10.91
N GLY A 90 11.77 9.47 -10.20
CA GLY A 90 10.64 10.40 -10.31
C GLY A 90 9.77 10.20 -11.56
N LEU A 91 10.02 9.14 -12.33
CA LEU A 91 9.22 8.77 -13.51
C LEU A 91 8.17 7.71 -13.13
N TYR A 92 7.05 7.71 -13.83
CA TYR A 92 6.05 6.66 -13.80
C TYR A 92 6.34 5.64 -14.89
N ARG A 93 6.69 4.41 -14.51
CA ARG A 93 6.98 3.32 -15.46
C ARG A 93 5.74 2.47 -15.67
N VAL A 94 5.60 1.92 -16.88
CA VAL A 94 4.53 0.98 -17.22
C VAL A 94 5.16 -0.39 -17.50
N ARG A 95 4.64 -1.42 -16.84
CA ARG A 95 4.97 -2.83 -17.10
C ARG A 95 3.70 -3.60 -17.42
N PHE A 96 3.83 -4.71 -18.13
CA PHE A 96 2.71 -5.59 -18.38
C PHE A 96 3.11 -7.06 -18.45
N GLY A 97 2.11 -7.90 -18.23
CA GLY A 97 2.19 -9.36 -18.32
C GLY A 97 2.96 -10.04 -17.20
N ASP A 98 2.91 -11.37 -17.25
CA ASP A 98 3.60 -12.31 -16.37
C ASP A 98 3.84 -13.58 -17.19
N PHE A 99 4.99 -13.63 -17.88
CA PHE A 99 5.28 -14.56 -18.96
C PHE A 99 6.22 -15.67 -18.51
N ALA A 100 5.97 -16.90 -18.96
CA ALA A 100 6.78 -18.06 -18.58
C ALA A 100 8.24 -17.98 -19.09
N SER A 101 8.48 -17.29 -20.20
CA SER A 101 9.81 -17.13 -20.80
C SER A 101 10.03 -15.74 -21.39
N GLY A 102 11.30 -15.35 -21.53
CA GLY A 102 11.68 -14.13 -22.23
C GLY A 102 11.17 -14.10 -23.67
N ASP A 103 11.17 -15.24 -24.37
CA ASP A 103 10.64 -15.35 -25.73
C ASP A 103 9.13 -15.09 -25.80
N SER A 104 8.36 -15.64 -24.85
CA SER A 104 6.92 -15.37 -24.79
C SER A 104 6.62 -13.91 -24.47
N ALA A 105 7.41 -13.28 -23.60
CA ALA A 105 7.32 -11.85 -23.31
C ALA A 105 7.68 -11.00 -24.53
N ALA A 106 8.75 -11.35 -25.25
CA ALA A 106 9.19 -10.65 -26.46
C ALA A 106 8.18 -10.79 -27.60
N LYS A 107 7.58 -11.98 -27.76
CA LYS A 107 6.51 -12.20 -28.73
C LYS A 107 5.30 -11.31 -28.44
N GLU A 108 4.86 -11.24 -27.19
CA GLU A 108 3.74 -10.36 -26.81
C GLU A 108 4.08 -8.88 -27.01
N ALA A 109 5.28 -8.47 -26.62
CA ALA A 109 5.77 -7.12 -26.82
C ALA A 109 5.82 -6.75 -28.30
N GLY A 110 6.27 -7.66 -29.16
CA GLY A 110 6.25 -7.50 -30.63
C GLY A 110 4.83 -7.26 -31.15
N ARG A 111 3.85 -8.05 -30.70
CA ARG A 111 2.43 -7.81 -31.05
C ARG A 111 1.93 -6.44 -30.61
N ALA A 112 2.31 -6.00 -29.41
CA ALA A 112 1.95 -4.67 -28.92
C ALA A 112 2.62 -3.54 -29.74
N VAL A 113 3.83 -3.75 -30.25
CA VAL A 113 4.50 -2.82 -31.18
C VAL A 113 3.79 -2.78 -32.53
N GLU A 114 3.49 -3.95 -33.11
CA GLU A 114 2.77 -4.08 -34.40
C GLU A 114 1.38 -3.44 -34.33
N ALA A 115 0.69 -3.56 -33.20
CA ALA A 115 -0.60 -2.92 -32.93
C ALA A 115 -0.48 -1.40 -32.65
N GLY A 116 0.74 -0.84 -32.62
CA GLY A 116 0.97 0.57 -32.35
C GLY A 116 0.71 1.00 -30.90
N LEU A 117 0.59 0.04 -29.97
CA LEU A 117 0.33 0.32 -28.54
C LEU A 117 1.57 0.82 -27.82
N ILE A 118 2.75 0.29 -28.17
CA ILE A 118 4.05 0.67 -27.61
C ILE A 118 5.07 0.86 -28.73
N LYS A 119 6.09 1.68 -28.49
CA LYS A 119 7.15 1.94 -29.47
C LYS A 119 8.41 1.12 -29.19
N GLU A 120 8.78 1.05 -27.93
CA GLU A 120 9.98 0.38 -27.44
C GLU A 120 9.63 -0.40 -26.18
N TYR A 121 10.40 -1.45 -25.92
CA TYR A 121 10.23 -2.25 -24.73
C TYR A 121 11.53 -2.85 -24.23
N PHE A 122 11.53 -3.25 -22.96
CA PHE A 122 12.58 -4.04 -22.36
C PHE A 122 11.98 -5.26 -21.66
N ILE A 123 12.57 -6.44 -21.88
CA ILE A 123 12.17 -7.66 -21.18
C ILE A 123 12.84 -7.67 -19.81
N VAL A 124 12.03 -7.64 -18.77
CA VAL A 124 12.46 -7.73 -17.38
C VAL A 124 12.43 -9.20 -16.97
N SER A 125 13.59 -9.75 -16.62
CA SER A 125 13.65 -11.13 -16.15
C SER A 125 13.20 -11.25 -14.68
N PRO A 126 12.70 -12.42 -14.24
CA PRO A 126 12.45 -12.69 -12.82
C PRO A 126 13.67 -12.41 -11.94
N GLY A 127 14.87 -12.67 -12.47
CA GLY A 127 16.17 -12.43 -11.83
C GLY A 127 16.50 -10.95 -11.60
N ASP A 128 15.85 -10.05 -12.33
CA ASP A 128 16.08 -8.60 -12.22
C ASP A 128 15.26 -7.95 -11.11
N HIS A 129 14.26 -8.67 -10.57
CA HIS A 129 13.54 -8.20 -9.40
C HIS A 129 14.49 -8.17 -8.20
N PRO A 130 14.41 -7.12 -7.35
CA PRO A 130 15.29 -7.00 -6.19
C PRO A 130 15.25 -8.22 -5.27
N ILE A 131 14.13 -8.95 -5.19
CA ILE A 131 14.04 -10.21 -4.44
C ILE A 131 15.01 -11.27 -4.96
N ALA A 132 15.11 -11.44 -6.28
CA ALA A 132 15.96 -12.46 -6.86
C ALA A 132 17.44 -12.13 -6.68
N ARG A 133 17.81 -10.85 -6.72
CA ARG A 133 19.20 -10.40 -6.53
C ARG A 133 19.66 -10.39 -5.07
N LEU A 134 18.75 -10.09 -4.14
CA LEU A 134 19.10 -9.84 -2.73
C LEU A 134 18.81 -11.02 -1.80
N GLY A 135 18.14 -12.07 -2.29
CA GLY A 135 17.90 -13.29 -1.50
C GLY A 135 17.05 -13.05 -0.25
N PHE A 136 16.18 -12.04 -0.29
CA PHE A 136 15.46 -11.56 0.89
C PHE A 136 14.74 -12.67 1.65
N ARG A 137 15.03 -12.77 2.96
CA ARG A 137 14.39 -13.71 3.87
C ARG A 137 13.21 -13.06 4.56
N GLY A 138 12.04 -13.72 4.57
CA GLY A 138 10.84 -13.38 5.34
C GLY A 138 10.62 -11.89 5.64
N ASN A 139 11.18 -11.41 6.76
CA ASN A 139 11.06 -10.03 7.23
C ASN A 139 11.61 -8.97 6.26
N GLU A 140 12.74 -9.22 5.59
CA GLU A 140 13.32 -8.25 4.66
C GLU A 140 12.40 -8.04 3.46
N LEU A 141 11.79 -9.11 2.96
CA LEU A 141 10.79 -9.04 1.91
C LEU A 141 9.55 -8.25 2.37
N ARG A 142 9.06 -8.54 3.57
CA ARG A 142 7.95 -7.80 4.18
C ARG A 142 8.24 -6.29 4.31
N ASP A 143 9.46 -5.93 4.71
CA ASP A 143 9.90 -4.53 4.76
C ASP A 143 9.97 -3.90 3.36
N ARG A 144 10.47 -4.63 2.37
CA ARG A 144 10.51 -4.18 0.96
C ARG A 144 9.14 -3.92 0.38
N LEU A 145 8.15 -4.76 0.70
CA LEU A 145 6.75 -4.54 0.30
C LEU A 145 6.18 -3.28 0.95
N ALA A 146 6.46 -3.05 2.23
CA ALA A 146 6.06 -1.83 2.92
C ALA A 146 6.70 -0.57 2.31
N VAL A 147 8.00 -0.62 1.98
CA VAL A 147 8.72 0.48 1.29
C VAL A 147 8.14 0.71 -0.11
N THR A 148 7.90 -0.36 -0.85
CA THR A 148 7.31 -0.27 -2.19
C THR A 148 5.90 0.31 -2.12
N ALA A 149 5.05 -0.12 -1.18
CA ALA A 149 3.73 0.47 -0.98
C ALA A 149 3.81 1.96 -0.64
N ALA A 150 4.78 2.36 0.20
CA ALA A 150 4.98 3.74 0.58
C ALA A 150 5.38 4.65 -0.59
N SER A 151 6.06 4.14 -1.62
CA SER A 151 6.42 4.95 -2.80
C SER A 151 5.21 5.38 -3.63
N PHE A 152 4.05 4.72 -3.46
CA PHE A 152 2.81 5.10 -4.14
C PHE A 152 2.02 6.20 -3.41
N ILE A 153 2.38 6.60 -2.19
CA ILE A 153 1.65 7.64 -1.45
C ILE A 153 1.59 8.93 -2.27
N GLY A 154 0.39 9.52 -2.37
CA GLY A 154 0.13 10.71 -3.16
C GLY A 154 -0.18 10.43 -4.63
N ALA A 155 0.05 9.21 -5.13
CA ALA A 155 -0.38 8.84 -6.48
C ALA A 155 -1.91 8.89 -6.56
N ALA A 156 -2.44 9.52 -7.62
CA ALA A 156 -3.88 9.60 -7.84
C ALA A 156 -4.49 8.21 -8.03
N TYR A 157 -5.71 8.05 -7.54
CA TYR A 157 -6.54 6.91 -7.87
C TYR A 157 -6.92 6.99 -9.34
N ALA A 158 -6.18 6.26 -10.18
CA ALA A 158 -6.48 6.07 -11.59
C ALA A 158 -5.73 4.85 -12.17
N TRP A 159 -5.22 3.95 -11.33
CA TRP A 159 -4.39 2.82 -11.77
C TRP A 159 -5.25 1.70 -12.37
N GLY A 160 -5.70 1.93 -13.61
CA GLY A 160 -6.03 0.90 -14.60
C GLY A 160 -7.37 1.03 -15.36
N GLY A 161 -8.20 2.04 -15.12
CA GLY A 161 -9.36 2.36 -15.99
C GLY A 161 -10.70 2.49 -15.28
N ALA A 162 -11.65 3.20 -15.91
CA ALA A 162 -12.95 3.56 -15.33
C ALA A 162 -14.03 2.45 -15.44
N THR A 163 -13.68 1.29 -15.98
CA THR A 163 -14.64 0.26 -16.40
C THR A 163 -14.22 -1.13 -15.94
N SER A 164 -14.36 -1.44 -14.66
CA SER A 164 -14.74 -2.81 -14.30
C SER A 164 -15.59 -2.79 -13.05
N ARG A 165 -16.67 -3.56 -13.08
CA ARG A 165 -17.56 -3.85 -11.94
C ARG A 165 -16.85 -4.64 -10.83
N GLU A 166 -15.55 -4.91 -10.99
CA GLU A 166 -14.72 -5.82 -10.18
C GLU A 166 -13.34 -5.23 -9.78
N GLY A 167 -13.12 -3.94 -10.03
CA GLY A 167 -12.12 -3.12 -9.32
C GLY A 167 -10.91 -2.70 -10.16
N PHE A 168 -10.74 -1.40 -10.37
CA PHE A 168 -9.55 -0.71 -10.88
C PHE A 168 -9.14 0.36 -9.87
N ASP A 169 -8.51 -0.12 -8.81
CA ASP A 169 -8.52 0.51 -7.49
C ASP A 169 -7.70 -0.34 -6.52
N CYS A 170 -7.89 -0.21 -5.21
CA CYS A 170 -7.15 -0.83 -4.11
C CYS A 170 -6.43 -2.18 -4.39
N SER A 171 -7.07 -3.14 -5.06
CA SER A 171 -6.50 -4.44 -5.43
C SER A 171 -5.37 -4.36 -6.46
N GLY A 172 -5.47 -3.45 -7.43
CA GLY A 172 -4.42 -3.15 -8.39
C GLY A 172 -3.17 -2.56 -7.74
N LEU A 173 -3.34 -1.72 -6.71
CA LEU A 173 -2.22 -1.21 -5.90
C LEU A 173 -1.51 -2.36 -5.17
N ALA A 174 -2.26 -3.21 -4.46
CA ALA A 174 -1.70 -4.38 -3.78
C ALA A 174 -0.94 -5.29 -4.76
N ARG A 175 -1.54 -5.56 -5.92
CA ARG A 175 -0.92 -6.37 -6.96
C ARG A 175 0.37 -5.76 -7.50
N ALA A 176 0.39 -4.46 -7.83
CA ALA A 176 1.58 -3.79 -8.34
C ALA A 176 2.73 -3.83 -7.31
N VAL A 177 2.43 -3.60 -6.03
CA VAL A 177 3.41 -3.71 -4.94
C VAL A 177 4.02 -5.11 -4.87
N TYR A 178 3.20 -6.16 -4.96
CA TYR A 178 3.66 -7.54 -4.96
C TYR A 178 4.48 -7.87 -6.21
N GLN A 179 4.02 -7.50 -7.40
CA GLN A 179 4.69 -7.81 -8.67
C GLN A 179 6.02 -7.06 -8.83
N LEU A 180 6.14 -5.82 -8.35
CA LEU A 180 7.42 -5.11 -8.33
C LEU A 180 8.46 -5.83 -7.46
N ASN A 181 7.98 -6.51 -6.43
CA ASN A 181 8.76 -7.39 -5.58
C ASN A 181 8.72 -8.84 -6.10
N GLY A 182 8.37 -9.11 -7.36
CA GLY A 182 8.51 -10.43 -7.96
C GLY A 182 7.54 -11.49 -7.44
N LEU A 183 6.41 -11.09 -6.83
CA LEU A 183 5.34 -11.97 -6.36
C LEU A 183 4.08 -11.78 -7.19
N ALA A 184 3.52 -12.86 -7.70
CA ALA A 184 2.28 -12.85 -8.46
C ALA A 184 1.09 -12.81 -7.49
N LEU A 185 0.21 -11.84 -7.67
CA LEU A 185 -0.98 -11.66 -6.83
C LEU A 185 -2.22 -11.56 -7.74
N PRO A 186 -3.34 -12.24 -7.40
CA PRO A 186 -4.57 -12.14 -8.18
C PRO A 186 -5.07 -10.70 -8.34
N ARG A 187 -5.84 -10.47 -9.41
CA ARG A 187 -6.26 -9.12 -9.77
C ARG A 187 -7.38 -8.56 -8.89
N SER A 188 -8.35 -9.39 -8.50
CA SER A 188 -9.55 -8.95 -7.76
C SER A 188 -9.34 -9.01 -6.25
N VAL A 189 -10.09 -8.19 -5.50
CA VAL A 189 -10.08 -8.22 -4.03
C VAL A 189 -10.40 -9.62 -3.50
N THR A 190 -11.42 -10.28 -4.06
CA THR A 190 -11.82 -11.64 -3.68
C THR A 190 -10.73 -12.66 -3.99
N GLY A 191 -10.14 -12.63 -5.19
CA GLY A 191 -9.06 -13.55 -5.55
C GLY A 191 -7.84 -13.36 -4.66
N GLN A 192 -7.52 -12.12 -4.28
CA GLN A 192 -6.47 -11.85 -3.30
C GLN A 192 -6.81 -12.49 -1.95
N TYR A 193 -8.02 -12.27 -1.45
CA TYR A 193 -8.46 -12.82 -0.17
C TYR A 193 -8.40 -14.36 -0.13
N GLU A 194 -8.82 -15.02 -1.20
CA GLU A 194 -8.84 -16.49 -1.32
C GLU A 194 -7.44 -17.09 -1.50
N ALA A 195 -6.55 -16.39 -2.21
CA ALA A 195 -5.18 -16.84 -2.43
C ALA A 195 -4.25 -16.68 -1.21
N GLY A 196 -4.75 -16.17 -0.08
CA GLY A 196 -3.94 -15.92 1.11
C GLY A 196 -4.38 -16.73 2.33
N THR A 197 -3.45 -16.95 3.25
CA THR A 197 -3.72 -17.65 4.52
C THR A 197 -4.24 -16.66 5.56
N ALA A 198 -5.27 -17.04 6.33
CA ALA A 198 -5.84 -16.17 7.36
C ALA A 198 -4.79 -15.81 8.43
N VAL A 199 -4.75 -14.53 8.82
CA VAL A 199 -3.92 -14.03 9.93
C VAL A 199 -4.82 -13.42 10.98
N ALA A 200 -4.60 -13.81 12.24
CA ALA A 200 -5.27 -13.17 13.36
C ALA A 200 -4.79 -11.72 13.50
N GLY A 201 -5.68 -10.80 13.87
CA GLY A 201 -5.37 -9.35 13.88
C GLY A 201 -4.17 -8.97 14.77
N ASP A 202 -3.91 -9.74 15.83
CA ASP A 202 -2.78 -9.60 16.74
C ASP A 202 -1.44 -10.12 16.17
N ARG A 203 -1.47 -10.85 15.06
CA ARG A 203 -0.31 -11.44 14.38
C ARG A 203 0.00 -10.79 13.03
N LEU A 204 -0.63 -9.66 12.73
CA LEU A 204 -0.40 -8.89 11.51
C LEU A 204 1.07 -8.47 11.37
N SER A 205 1.66 -8.79 10.24
CA SER A 205 3.02 -8.44 9.85
C SER A 205 3.04 -7.57 8.61
N LYS A 206 4.08 -6.74 8.45
CA LYS A 206 4.24 -5.90 7.24
C LYS A 206 4.06 -6.73 5.97
N GLY A 207 3.41 -6.13 4.99
CA GLY A 207 3.10 -6.79 3.73
C GLY A 207 1.86 -7.67 3.77
N ASP A 208 1.32 -8.05 4.93
CA ASP A 208 0.01 -8.71 4.98
C ASP A 208 -1.06 -7.81 4.36
N LEU A 209 -2.06 -8.40 3.71
CA LEU A 209 -3.18 -7.66 3.15
C LEU A 209 -4.35 -7.65 4.14
N VAL A 210 -4.92 -6.46 4.34
CA VAL A 210 -6.10 -6.23 5.17
C VAL A 210 -7.30 -5.97 4.29
N PHE A 211 -8.42 -6.63 4.58
CA PHE A 211 -9.59 -6.64 3.73
C PHE A 211 -10.79 -6.03 4.44
N PHE A 212 -11.60 -5.31 3.67
CA PHE A 212 -12.79 -4.64 4.17
C PHE A 212 -13.99 -4.86 3.27
N SER A 213 -15.16 -4.92 3.88
CA SER A 213 -16.45 -5.00 3.21
C SER A 213 -17.10 -3.61 3.08
N GLY A 214 -18.17 -3.54 2.29
CA GLY A 214 -19.06 -2.39 2.25
C GLY A 214 -19.90 -2.27 3.54
N PRO A 215 -21.12 -1.71 3.46
CA PRO A 215 -22.08 -1.78 4.57
C PRO A 215 -22.30 -3.22 5.06
N THR A 216 -22.76 -3.39 6.30
CA THR A 216 -22.97 -4.70 6.94
C THR A 216 -23.74 -5.66 6.02
N GLY A 217 -23.18 -6.86 5.79
CA GLY A 217 -23.76 -7.87 4.89
C GLY A 217 -23.29 -7.77 3.42
N ALA A 218 -22.51 -6.76 3.06
CA ALA A 218 -21.95 -6.60 1.72
C ALA A 218 -20.73 -7.53 1.48
N PRO A 219 -20.47 -7.90 0.21
CA PRO A 219 -19.25 -8.62 -0.16
C PRO A 219 -17.99 -7.79 0.13
N LEU A 220 -16.83 -8.47 0.10
CA LEU A 220 -15.52 -7.81 0.13
C LEU A 220 -15.44 -6.76 -0.98
N SER A 221 -15.01 -5.56 -0.63
CA SER A 221 -15.00 -4.42 -1.55
C SER A 221 -13.68 -3.66 -1.55
N HIS A 222 -12.81 -3.87 -0.56
CA HIS A 222 -11.60 -3.07 -0.40
C HIS A 222 -10.44 -3.88 0.18
N VAL A 223 -9.22 -3.52 -0.22
CA VAL A 223 -7.98 -4.10 0.30
C VAL A 223 -6.94 -3.01 0.60
N GLY A 224 -6.07 -3.26 1.58
CA GLY A 224 -4.92 -2.43 1.90
C GLY A 224 -3.69 -3.28 2.24
N ILE A 225 -2.50 -2.69 2.13
CA ILE A 225 -1.23 -3.31 2.48
C ILE A 225 -0.83 -2.85 3.88
N TYR A 226 -0.71 -3.78 4.82
CA TYR A 226 -0.36 -3.48 6.20
C TYR A 226 1.11 -3.07 6.35
N LEU A 227 1.35 -2.01 7.12
CA LEU A 227 2.67 -1.43 7.36
C LEU A 227 3.21 -1.67 8.78
N GLY A 228 2.47 -2.37 9.63
CA GLY A 228 2.75 -2.45 11.07
C GLY A 228 1.96 -1.42 11.87
N ASN A 229 1.92 -1.62 13.19
CA ASN A 229 1.34 -0.68 14.16
C ASN A 229 -0.07 -0.21 13.81
N GLY A 230 -0.95 -1.12 13.38
CA GLY A 230 -2.33 -0.79 13.04
C GLY A 230 -2.49 0.12 11.81
N THR A 231 -1.43 0.34 11.03
CA THR A 231 -1.42 1.24 9.87
C THR A 231 -1.38 0.46 8.57
N PHE A 232 -2.10 0.91 7.55
CA PHE A 232 -2.06 0.30 6.21
C PHE A 232 -2.07 1.38 5.12
N ILE A 233 -1.59 1.03 3.92
CA ILE A 233 -1.69 1.84 2.71
C ILE A 233 -2.78 1.27 1.80
N HIS A 234 -3.54 2.15 1.17
CA HIS A 234 -4.55 1.78 0.21
C HIS A 234 -4.83 2.87 -0.82
N ALA A 235 -5.50 2.51 -1.91
CA ALA A 235 -6.08 3.45 -2.87
C ALA A 235 -7.58 3.63 -2.57
N PRO A 236 -8.01 4.71 -1.90
CA PRO A 236 -9.30 4.79 -1.20
C PRO A 236 -10.56 5.00 -2.06
N GLY A 237 -10.43 5.27 -3.36
CA GLY A 237 -11.56 5.55 -4.25
C GLY A 237 -11.28 6.65 -5.26
N THR A 238 -12.14 6.76 -6.27
CA THR A 238 -12.08 7.78 -7.33
C THR A 238 -11.94 9.20 -6.78
N GLY A 239 -11.08 10.01 -7.41
CA GLY A 239 -10.84 11.40 -7.03
C GLY A 239 -9.98 11.59 -5.78
N LYS A 240 -9.47 10.50 -5.18
CA LYS A 240 -8.57 10.53 -4.03
C LYS A 240 -7.18 10.05 -4.42
N VAL A 241 -6.24 10.19 -3.50
CA VAL A 241 -4.86 9.71 -3.66
C VAL A 241 -4.58 8.53 -2.75
N VAL A 242 -3.61 7.69 -3.12
CA VAL A 242 -3.05 6.66 -2.25
C VAL A 242 -2.55 7.30 -0.97
N ARG A 243 -2.91 6.71 0.17
CA ARG A 243 -2.61 7.27 1.49
C ARG A 243 -2.47 6.18 2.54
N LYS A 244 -2.02 6.58 3.73
CA LYS A 244 -2.08 5.76 4.94
C LYS A 244 -3.40 5.98 5.65
N ASP A 245 -3.95 4.90 6.21
CA ASP A 245 -5.08 4.93 7.12
C ASP A 245 -4.84 3.95 8.28
N SER A 246 -5.65 4.03 9.33
CA SER A 246 -5.51 3.22 10.55
C SER A 246 -6.65 2.21 10.71
N LEU A 247 -6.31 0.99 11.10
CA LEU A 247 -7.28 -0.04 11.51
C LEU A 247 -8.04 0.35 12.79
N GLY A 248 -7.52 1.30 13.58
CA GLY A 248 -8.21 1.86 14.74
C GLY A 248 -9.28 2.90 14.39
N ASN A 249 -9.33 3.38 13.14
CA ASN A 249 -10.38 4.28 12.69
C ASN A 249 -11.72 3.53 12.63
N ALA A 250 -12.78 4.11 13.22
CA ALA A 250 -14.10 3.48 13.31
C ALA A 250 -14.63 2.99 11.94
N TYR A 251 -14.44 3.76 10.87
CA TYR A 251 -14.87 3.38 9.53
C TYR A 251 -14.27 2.05 9.07
N PHE A 252 -12.95 1.87 9.25
CA PHE A 252 -12.23 0.67 8.83
C PHE A 252 -12.42 -0.48 9.82
N ARG A 253 -12.45 -0.18 11.12
CA ARG A 253 -12.70 -1.18 12.17
C ARG A 253 -14.04 -1.87 11.96
N ASP A 254 -15.10 -1.10 11.70
CA ASP A 254 -16.46 -1.64 11.57
C ASP A 254 -16.67 -2.41 10.25
N ARG A 255 -15.72 -2.30 9.30
CA ARG A 255 -15.73 -2.98 7.99
C ARG A 255 -14.66 -4.05 7.85
N PHE A 256 -13.82 -4.24 8.88
CA PHE A 256 -12.71 -5.16 8.82
C PHE A 256 -13.21 -6.59 8.65
N SER A 257 -12.85 -7.20 7.52
CA SER A 257 -13.32 -8.52 7.12
C SER A 257 -12.25 -9.60 7.31
N GLY A 258 -11.05 -9.22 7.76
CA GLY A 258 -9.94 -10.13 8.03
C GLY A 258 -8.65 -9.70 7.34
N ALA A 259 -7.60 -10.48 7.58
CA ALA A 259 -6.29 -10.26 7.00
C ALA A 259 -5.70 -11.55 6.44
N ARG A 260 -4.87 -11.41 5.40
CA ARG A 260 -4.21 -12.52 4.73
C ARG A 260 -2.69 -12.32 4.65
N THR A 261 -1.96 -13.38 4.95
CA THR A 261 -0.52 -13.52 4.65
C THR A 261 -0.35 -14.40 3.43
N TYR A 262 0.70 -14.12 2.67
CA TYR A 262 1.15 -14.94 1.55
C TYR A 262 2.57 -15.46 1.74
N PHE A 263 3.10 -15.24 2.94
CA PHE A 263 4.39 -15.72 3.40
C PHE A 263 4.18 -16.88 4.37
N ARG A 264 5.10 -17.83 4.31
CA ARG A 264 5.22 -18.91 5.28
C ARG A 264 5.99 -18.45 6.51
#